data_AF-A0A352KQR1-F1
#
_entry.id   AF-A0A352KQR1-F1
#
_cell.length_a   1.000
_cell.length_b   1.000
_cell.length_c   1.000
_cell.angle_alpha   90.00
_cell.angle_beta   90.00
_cell.angle_gamma   90.00
#
_symmetry.space_group_name_H-M   'P 1'
#
loop_
_entity.id
_entity.type
_entity.pdbx_description
1 polymer ?
#
loop_
_entity_poly.entity_id
_entity_poly.type
_entity_poly.pdbx_seq_one_letter_code
_entity_poly.pdbx_strand_id
1 'polypeptide(L)'
;MMKRLIALLCIGMGLFLSACAHNSIDQPLDPLEPLNRKVFVFNDHLDSLVLRPIAVQYKTYTPEIAQRGVSNFFVNLSYPRVIINDFLQGKLKQGTRDTGRFLLNSTVGVLGIIDVSSKIGLTTHNEDFGQTFGAWGIGEGWYLVLPLFGPSSNRDALGLVLDTSLN
;
A
#
# COMPACT_ATOMS: atom_id res chain seq x y z
N MET A 1 -39.27 9.90 -1.85
CA MET A 1 -37.98 9.82 -1.14
C MET A 1 -37.61 8.37 -0.80
N MET A 2 -38.49 7.62 -0.11
CA MET A 2 -38.25 6.22 0.29
C MET A 2 -37.92 5.25 -0.86
N LYS A 3 -38.58 5.36 -2.02
CA LYS A 3 -38.28 4.52 -3.20
C LYS A 3 -36.89 4.75 -3.81
N ARG A 4 -36.36 5.98 -3.71
CA ARG A 4 -35.00 6.32 -4.16
C ARG A 4 -33.95 5.83 -3.17
N LEU A 5 -34.26 5.86 -1.88
CA LEU A 5 -33.41 5.31 -0.82
C LEU A 5 -33.30 3.79 -0.94
N ILE A 6 -34.41 3.09 -1.18
CA ILE A 6 -34.44 1.64 -1.41
C ILE A 6 -33.67 1.29 -2.69
N ALA A 7 -33.84 2.06 -3.77
CA ALA A 7 -33.08 1.85 -5.01
C ALA A 7 -31.57 2.03 -4.81
N LEU A 8 -31.13 3.05 -4.06
CA LEU A 8 -29.72 3.27 -3.73
C LEU A 8 -29.16 2.15 -2.85
N LEU A 9 -29.95 1.63 -1.91
CA LEU A 9 -29.55 0.53 -1.02
C LEU A 9 -29.47 -0.81 -1.78
N CYS A 10 -30.36 -1.04 -2.74
CA CYS A 10 -30.30 -2.19 -3.64
C CYS A 10 -29.12 -2.14 -4.63
N ILE A 11 -28.77 -0.95 -5.14
CA ILE A 11 -27.58 -0.76 -5.98
C ILE A 11 -26.31 -0.99 -5.16
N GLY A 12 -26.25 -0.47 -3.92
CA GLY A 12 -25.16 -0.75 -2.99
C GLY A 12 -25.01 -2.25 -2.71
N MET A 13 -26.11 -2.94 -2.42
CA MET A 13 -26.11 -4.39 -2.18
C MET A 13 -25.72 -5.21 -3.43
N GLY A 14 -26.09 -4.77 -4.63
CA GLY A 14 -25.68 -5.39 -5.89
C GLY A 14 -24.18 -5.28 -6.17
N LEU A 15 -23.56 -4.16 -5.77
CA LEU A 15 -22.11 -3.96 -5.84
C LEU A 15 -21.36 -4.87 -4.85
N PHE A 16 -21.90 -5.11 -3.66
CA PHE A 16 -21.33 -6.06 -2.70
C PHE A 16 -21.41 -7.52 -3.18
N LEU A 17 -22.44 -7.90 -3.93
CA LEU A 17 -22.61 -9.28 -4.43
C LEU A 17 -21.70 -9.63 -5.62
N SER A 18 -21.28 -8.64 -6.43
CA SER A 18 -20.27 -8.87 -7.50
C SER A 18 -18.85 -9.05 -6.98
N ALA A 19 -18.57 -8.70 -5.72
CA ALA A 19 -17.24 -8.89 -5.13
C ALA A 19 -16.89 -10.37 -4.86
N CYS A 20 -17.87 -11.28 -4.94
CA CYS A 20 -17.68 -12.73 -4.81
C CYS A 20 -17.36 -13.44 -6.14
N ALA A 21 -17.26 -12.73 -7.27
CA ALA A 21 -16.83 -13.31 -8.54
C ALA A 21 -15.29 -13.52 -8.53
N HIS A 22 -14.86 -14.57 -7.83
CA HIS A 22 -13.46 -14.99 -7.77
C HIS A 22 -13.15 -15.88 -8.98
N ASN A 23 -12.28 -15.40 -9.88
CA ASN A 23 -11.77 -16.21 -10.98
C ASN A 23 -10.71 -17.20 -10.44
N SER A 24 -10.73 -18.44 -10.93
CA SER A 24 -9.78 -19.50 -10.53
C SER A 24 -8.35 -19.19 -10.99
N ILE A 25 -7.36 -19.55 -10.16
CA ILE A 25 -5.91 -19.38 -10.39
C ILE A 25 -5.45 -19.92 -11.75
N ASP A 26 -6.16 -20.92 -12.31
CA ASP A 26 -5.81 -21.60 -13.56
C ASP A 26 -6.18 -20.82 -14.84
N GLN A 27 -6.87 -19.68 -14.74
CA GLN A 27 -7.12 -18.78 -15.87
C GLN A 27 -7.03 -17.32 -15.41
N PRO A 28 -5.83 -16.70 -15.44
CA PRO A 28 -5.71 -15.26 -15.21
C PRO A 28 -6.24 -14.52 -16.45
N LEU A 29 -7.55 -14.60 -16.67
CA LEU A 29 -8.25 -13.66 -17.52
C LEU A 29 -8.20 -12.32 -16.78
N ASP A 30 -7.37 -11.40 -17.25
CA ASP A 30 -7.44 -9.98 -16.88
C ASP A 30 -8.68 -9.39 -17.57
N PRO A 31 -9.84 -9.30 -16.89
CA PRO A 31 -11.07 -8.88 -17.54
C PRO A 31 -11.02 -7.40 -17.93
N LEU A 32 -10.06 -6.65 -17.37
CA LEU A 32 -9.84 -5.23 -17.59
C LEU A 32 -8.61 -4.93 -18.43
N GLU A 33 -8.02 -5.90 -19.12
CA GLU A 33 -6.78 -5.70 -19.88
C GLU A 33 -6.79 -4.42 -20.75
N PRO A 34 -7.87 -4.10 -21.52
CA PRO A 34 -7.89 -2.86 -22.32
C PRO A 34 -7.84 -1.58 -21.48
N LEU A 35 -8.42 -1.59 -20.28
CA LEU A 35 -8.38 -0.46 -19.35
C LEU A 35 -7.02 -0.40 -18.65
N ASN A 36 -6.53 -1.53 -18.14
CA ASN A 36 -5.25 -1.66 -17.46
C ASN A 36 -4.10 -1.20 -18.34
N ARG A 37 -4.09 -1.58 -19.62
CA ARG A 37 -3.10 -1.12 -20.60
C ARG A 37 -3.14 0.40 -20.81
N LYS A 38 -4.32 1.01 -20.87
CA LYS A 38 -4.45 2.47 -21.02
C LYS A 38 -3.90 3.21 -19.79
N VAL A 39 -4.25 2.74 -18.60
CA VAL A 39 -3.76 3.33 -17.35
C VAL A 39 -2.25 3.09 -17.20
N PHE A 40 -1.76 1.92 -17.59
CA PHE A 40 -0.34 1.63 -17.62
C PHE A 40 0.41 2.60 -18.53
N VAL A 41 -0.07 2.83 -19.76
CA VAL A 41 0.53 3.81 -20.68
C VAL A 41 0.49 5.22 -20.10
N PHE A 42 -0.57 5.60 -19.40
CA PHE A 42 -0.62 6.88 -18.68
C PHE A 42 0.46 6.97 -17.59
N ASN A 43 0.59 5.94 -16.74
CA ASN A 43 1.61 5.89 -15.68
C ASN A 43 3.02 5.91 -16.25
N ASP A 44 3.26 5.21 -17.36
CA ASP A 44 4.57 5.16 -18.03
C ASP A 44 4.97 6.50 -18.65
N HIS A 45 4.02 7.22 -19.27
CA HIS A 45 4.26 8.59 -19.72
C HIS A 45 4.53 9.53 -18.55
N LEU A 46 3.79 9.40 -17.45
CA LEU A 46 4.03 10.21 -16.26
C LEU A 46 5.41 9.94 -15.64
N ASP A 47 5.82 8.67 -15.54
CA ASP A 47 7.15 8.29 -15.05
C ASP A 47 8.23 8.88 -15.94
N SER A 48 8.17 8.61 -17.24
CA SER A 48 9.21 9.00 -18.20
C SER A 48 9.34 10.52 -18.36
N LEU A 49 8.22 11.26 -18.35
CA LEU A 49 8.23 12.71 -18.59
C LEU A 49 8.41 13.54 -17.32
N VAL A 50 7.97 13.04 -16.16
CA VAL A 50 7.92 13.85 -14.93
C VAL A 50 8.68 13.19 -13.78
N LEU A 51 8.28 11.99 -13.35
CA LEU A 51 8.79 11.41 -12.10
C LEU A 51 10.27 11.04 -12.21
N ARG A 52 10.67 10.35 -13.28
CA ARG A 52 12.04 9.90 -13.50
C ARG A 52 13.02 11.08 -13.67
N PRO A 53 12.76 12.10 -14.51
CA PRO A 53 13.65 13.27 -14.58
C PRO A 53 13.86 13.94 -13.22
N ILE A 54 12.80 14.07 -12.40
CA ILE A 54 12.89 14.63 -11.05
C ILE A 54 13.72 13.72 -10.14
N ALA A 55 13.48 12.41 -10.16
CA ALA A 55 14.21 11.45 -9.34
C ALA A 55 15.71 11.40 -9.68
N VAL A 56 16.06 11.48 -10.98
CA VAL A 56 17.46 11.56 -11.43
C VAL A 56 18.12 12.85 -10.94
N GLN A 57 17.44 13.99 -11.02
CA GLN A 57 17.96 15.25 -10.50
C GLN A 57 18.15 15.18 -8.98
N TYR A 58 17.15 14.69 -8.24
CA TYR A 58 17.25 14.50 -6.80
C TYR A 58 18.45 13.64 -6.42
N LYS A 59 18.63 12.49 -7.09
CA LYS A 59 19.77 11.58 -6.88
C LYS A 59 21.12 12.24 -7.23
N THR A 60 21.14 13.08 -8.25
CA THR A 60 22.36 13.75 -8.74
C THR A 60 22.83 14.86 -7.80
N TYR A 61 21.89 15.67 -7.29
CA TYR A 61 22.22 16.85 -6.49
C TYR A 61 22.21 16.61 -4.97
N THR A 62 21.57 15.54 -4.49
CA THR A 62 21.45 15.26 -3.05
C THR A 62 22.55 14.30 -2.60
N PRO A 63 23.32 14.61 -1.54
CA PRO A 63 24.29 13.67 -0.97
C PRO A 63 23.61 12.39 -0.45
N GLU A 64 24.30 11.25 -0.53
CA GLU A 64 23.73 9.95 -0.15
C GLU A 64 23.23 9.91 1.30
N ILE A 65 23.91 10.59 2.23
CA ILE A 65 23.50 10.67 3.64
C ILE A 65 22.13 11.34 3.77
N ALA A 66 21.88 12.43 3.02
CA ALA A 66 20.60 13.12 3.03
C ALA A 66 19.51 12.27 2.36
N GLN A 67 19.83 11.58 1.25
CA GLN A 67 18.88 10.64 0.62
C GLN A 67 18.45 9.54 1.58
N ARG A 68 19.41 8.92 2.29
CA ARG A 68 19.14 7.91 3.31
C ARG A 68 18.31 8.46 4.46
N GLY A 69 18.63 9.66 4.95
CA GLY A 69 17.86 10.31 6.01
C GLY A 69 16.40 10.54 5.65
N VAL A 70 16.15 11.05 4.44
CA VAL A 70 14.78 11.24 3.90
C VAL A 70 14.08 9.89 3.72
N SER A 71 14.76 8.89 3.17
CA SER A 71 14.21 7.54 3.01
C SER A 71 13.82 6.92 4.35
N ASN A 72 14.69 7.02 5.36
CA ASN A 72 14.42 6.47 6.69
C ASN A 72 13.25 7.19 7.37
N PHE A 73 13.16 8.51 7.21
CA PHE A 73 12.05 9.31 7.74
C PHE A 73 10.70 8.84 7.17
N PHE A 74 10.57 8.70 5.85
CA PHE A 74 9.32 8.22 5.24
C PHE A 74 9.03 6.76 5.56
N VAL A 75 10.07 5.91 5.66
CA VAL A 75 9.91 4.54 6.15
C VAL A 75 9.32 4.57 7.56
N ASN A 76 9.91 5.33 8.50
CA ASN A 76 9.43 5.46 9.87
C ASN A 76 8.01 6.04 9.95
N LEU A 77 7.66 6.99 9.10
CA LEU A 77 6.31 7.56 9.02
C LEU A 77 5.26 6.51 8.60
N SER A 78 5.65 5.50 7.82
CA SER A 78 4.76 4.41 7.41
C SER A 78 4.58 3.30 8.46
N TYR A 79 5.40 3.28 9.52
CA TYR A 79 5.35 2.22 10.54
C TYR A 79 4.05 2.13 11.34
N PRO A 80 3.34 3.21 11.70
CA PRO A 80 2.06 3.11 12.39
C PRO A 80 1.07 2.20 11.65
N ARG A 81 0.98 2.34 10.32
CA ARG A 81 0.19 1.47 9.46
C ARG A 81 0.70 0.01 9.49
N VAL A 82 2.00 -0.21 9.43
CA VAL A 82 2.61 -1.55 9.50
C VAL A 82 2.25 -2.23 10.82
N ILE A 83 2.44 -1.54 11.94
CA ILE A 83 2.17 -2.04 13.30
C ILE A 83 0.69 -2.43 13.46
N ILE A 84 -0.23 -1.58 12.99
CA ILE A 84 -1.66 -1.88 13.04
C ILE A 84 -1.95 -3.18 12.27
N ASN A 85 -1.42 -3.30 11.05
CA ASN A 85 -1.63 -4.48 10.22
C ASN A 85 -0.96 -5.74 10.79
N ASP A 86 0.22 -5.64 11.40
CA ASP A 86 0.84 -6.76 12.12
C ASP A 86 -0.09 -7.37 13.17
N PHE A 87 -0.70 -6.50 13.99
CA PHE A 87 -1.61 -6.94 15.04
C PHE A 87 -2.93 -7.48 14.48
N LEU A 88 -3.48 -6.86 13.43
CA LEU A 88 -4.68 -7.35 12.74
C LEU A 88 -4.46 -8.72 12.08
N GLN A 89 -3.24 -8.99 11.59
CA GLN A 89 -2.84 -10.28 11.05
C GLN A 89 -2.46 -11.30 12.13
N GLY A 90 -2.49 -10.94 13.41
CA GLY A 90 -2.13 -11.82 14.53
C GLY A 90 -0.62 -12.04 14.70
N LYS A 91 0.22 -11.27 14.00
CA LYS A 91 1.70 -11.37 14.04
C LYS A 91 2.28 -10.66 15.27
N LEU A 92 1.90 -11.10 16.48
CA LEU A 92 2.25 -10.42 17.75
C LEU A 92 3.77 -10.15 17.93
N LYS A 93 4.61 -11.12 17.58
CA LYS A 93 6.08 -10.97 17.65
C LYS A 93 6.61 -9.93 16.67
N GLN A 94 6.01 -9.82 15.49
CA GLN A 94 6.39 -8.84 14.47
C GLN A 94 5.93 -7.45 14.92
N GLY A 95 4.64 -7.30 15.24
CA GLY A 95 4.07 -6.01 15.67
C GLY A 95 4.76 -5.41 16.90
N THR A 96 5.17 -6.22 17.87
CA THR A 96 5.96 -5.73 19.02
C THR A 96 7.37 -5.27 18.62
N ARG A 97 8.04 -5.98 17.70
CA ARG A 97 9.35 -5.55 17.17
C ARG A 97 9.24 -4.28 16.33
N ASP A 98 8.23 -4.17 15.48
CA ASP A 98 8.01 -3.00 14.63
C ASP A 98 7.55 -1.78 15.44
N THR A 99 6.81 -1.98 16.52
CA THR A 99 6.55 -0.93 17.53
C THR A 99 7.85 -0.45 18.14
N GLY A 100 8.75 -1.36 18.54
CA GLY A 100 10.08 -1.03 19.04
C GLY A 100 10.90 -0.23 18.01
N ARG A 101 10.85 -0.62 16.73
CA ARG A 101 11.52 0.11 15.63
C ARG A 101 10.99 1.54 15.54
N PHE A 102 9.68 1.72 15.45
CA PHE A 102 9.04 3.03 15.36
C PHE A 102 9.40 3.92 16.55
N LEU A 103 9.32 3.41 17.76
CA LEU A 103 9.65 4.19 18.97
C LEU A 103 11.12 4.59 19.01
N LEU A 104 12.03 3.66 18.75
CA LEU A 104 13.47 3.94 18.77
C LEU A 104 13.88 4.93 17.68
N ASN A 105 13.40 4.73 16.46
CA ASN A 105 13.71 5.60 15.34
C ASN A 105 13.05 6.98 15.51
N SER A 106 11.82 7.05 16.02
CA SER A 106 11.14 8.33 16.25
C SER A 106 11.78 9.15 17.37
N THR A 107 12.29 8.50 18.42
CA THR A 107 12.90 9.17 19.58
C THR A 107 14.40 9.36 19.42
N VAL A 108 15.18 8.28 19.49
CA VAL A 108 16.64 8.29 19.40
C VAL A 108 17.10 8.58 17.97
N GLY A 109 16.37 8.06 16.99
CA GLY A 109 16.67 8.25 15.57
C GLY A 109 16.24 9.59 14.97
N VAL A 110 15.80 10.56 15.79
CA VAL A 110 15.36 11.89 15.36
C VAL A 110 14.23 11.81 14.32
N LEU A 111 13.03 11.42 14.76
CA LEU A 111 11.84 11.22 13.92
C LEU A 111 12.02 10.19 12.78
N GLY A 112 13.03 9.32 12.91
CA GLY A 112 13.36 8.30 11.93
C GLY A 112 14.36 8.71 10.87
N ILE A 113 14.98 9.90 10.95
CA ILE A 113 16.07 10.27 10.03
C ILE A 113 17.25 9.29 10.17
N ILE A 114 17.54 8.83 11.39
CA ILE A 114 18.58 7.86 11.70
C ILE A 114 17.93 6.52 12.06
N ASP A 115 18.21 5.48 11.28
CA ASP A 115 17.75 4.12 11.58
C ASP A 115 18.65 3.46 12.65
N VAL A 116 18.31 3.72 13.91
CA VAL A 116 18.96 3.12 15.09
C VAL A 116 18.51 1.67 15.26
N SER A 117 17.25 1.40 14.95
CA SER A 117 16.61 0.10 15.18
C SER A 117 17.26 -1.04 14.39
N SER A 118 17.71 -0.79 13.15
CA SER A 118 18.41 -1.80 12.36
C SER A 118 19.80 -2.15 12.92
N LYS A 119 20.47 -1.21 13.61
CA LYS A 119 21.78 -1.46 14.23
C LYS A 119 21.72 -2.45 15.39
N ILE A 120 20.54 -2.59 16.01
CA ILE A 120 20.30 -3.54 17.11
C ILE A 120 19.58 -4.82 16.64
N GLY A 121 19.48 -5.05 15.33
CA GLY A 121 18.96 -6.30 14.76
C GLY A 121 17.43 -6.38 14.65
N LEU A 122 16.72 -5.26 14.73
CA LEU A 122 15.30 -5.25 14.35
C LEU A 122 15.21 -5.21 12.83
N THR A 123 14.38 -6.06 12.22
CA THR A 123 14.22 -6.15 10.76
C THR A 123 13.10 -5.24 10.28
N THR A 124 13.23 -4.68 9.07
CA THR A 124 12.15 -3.89 8.44
C THR A 124 11.07 -4.81 7.89
N HIS A 125 9.80 -4.46 8.10
CA HIS A 125 8.65 -5.12 7.48
C HIS A 125 7.77 -4.09 6.77
N ASN A 126 6.93 -4.56 5.85
CA ASN A 126 5.99 -3.73 5.10
C ASN A 126 4.65 -4.46 5.04
N GLU A 127 3.79 -4.13 6.00
CA GLU A 127 2.44 -4.68 6.13
C GLU A 127 1.40 -3.59 5.82
N ASP A 128 0.36 -3.98 5.09
CA ASP A 128 -0.70 -3.11 4.61
C ASP A 128 -2.07 -3.78 4.75
N PHE A 129 -3.15 -3.03 4.54
CA PHE A 129 -4.49 -3.57 4.69
C PHE A 129 -4.85 -4.61 3.62
N GLY A 130 -4.24 -4.55 2.43
CA GLY A 130 -4.42 -5.57 1.39
C GLY A 130 -3.94 -6.95 1.89
N GLN A 131 -2.76 -6.99 2.50
CA GLN A 131 -2.22 -8.19 3.15
C GLN A 131 -3.07 -8.65 4.33
N THR A 132 -3.57 -7.72 5.15
CA THR A 132 -4.48 -8.05 6.26
C THR A 132 -5.77 -8.72 5.78
N PHE A 133 -6.39 -8.19 4.72
CA PHE A 133 -7.54 -8.82 4.08
C PHE A 133 -7.19 -10.22 3.55
N GLY A 134 -6.01 -10.38 2.94
CA GLY A 134 -5.49 -11.68 2.53
C GLY A 134 -5.36 -12.68 3.69
N ALA A 135 -4.80 -12.25 4.81
CA ALA A 135 -4.67 -13.07 6.02
C ALA A 135 -6.03 -13.52 6.59
N TRP A 136 -7.09 -12.74 6.35
CA TRP A 136 -8.46 -13.05 6.77
C TRP A 136 -9.25 -13.85 5.73
N GLY A 137 -8.59 -14.31 4.66
CA GLY A 137 -9.19 -15.17 3.64
C GLY A 137 -9.87 -14.43 2.49
N ILE A 138 -9.72 -13.11 2.39
CA ILE A 138 -10.18 -12.35 1.23
C ILE A 138 -9.16 -12.56 0.10
N GLY A 139 -9.58 -13.27 -0.95
CA GLY A 139 -8.77 -13.47 -2.15
C GLY A 139 -8.41 -12.15 -2.85
N GLU A 140 -7.34 -12.16 -3.62
CA GLU A 140 -6.86 -10.97 -4.38
C GLU A 140 -7.95 -10.43 -5.31
N GLY A 141 -8.69 -11.34 -5.96
CA GLY A 141 -9.73 -11.02 -6.92
C GLY A 141 -9.15 -10.73 -8.31
N TRP A 142 -9.63 -9.68 -8.96
CA TRP A 142 -9.29 -9.35 -10.35
C TRP A 142 -8.16 -8.32 -10.39
N TYR A 143 -7.29 -8.48 -11.38
CA TYR A 143 -6.16 -7.60 -11.60
C TYR A 143 -6.61 -6.25 -12.16
N LEU A 144 -6.04 -5.17 -11.64
CA LEU A 144 -6.21 -3.85 -12.21
C LEU A 144 -4.95 -3.00 -12.08
N VAL A 145 -4.82 -2.00 -12.93
CA VAL A 145 -3.76 -0.99 -12.84
C VAL A 145 -4.38 0.33 -12.41
N LEU A 146 -3.90 0.88 -11.29
CA LEU A 146 -4.34 2.15 -10.75
C LEU A 146 -3.49 3.30 -11.29
N PRO A 147 -4.10 4.46 -11.63
CA PRO A 147 -3.34 5.66 -11.95
C PRO A 147 -2.44 6.03 -10.77
N LEU A 148 -1.19 6.40 -11.04
CA LEU A 148 -0.14 6.75 -10.06
C LEU A 148 0.37 5.58 -9.19
N PHE A 149 -0.51 4.68 -8.75
CA PHE A 149 -0.18 3.61 -7.80
C PHE A 149 0.27 2.31 -8.46
N GLY A 150 -0.01 2.12 -9.75
CA GLY A 150 0.49 0.98 -10.53
C GLY A 150 -0.35 -0.30 -10.39
N PRO A 151 0.25 -1.48 -10.65
CA PRO A 151 -0.42 -2.78 -10.58
C PRO A 151 -1.02 -3.07 -9.20
N SER A 152 -2.25 -3.57 -9.15
CA SER A 152 -2.97 -3.88 -7.93
C SER A 152 -4.03 -4.97 -8.17
N SER A 153 -4.71 -5.36 -7.09
CA SER A 153 -5.91 -6.19 -7.11
C SER A 153 -7.08 -5.40 -6.52
N ASN A 154 -8.33 -5.81 -6.70
CA ASN A 154 -9.45 -5.07 -6.09
C ASN A 154 -9.40 -5.14 -4.56
N ARG A 155 -8.85 -6.22 -3.99
CA ARG A 155 -8.56 -6.29 -2.55
C ARG A 155 -7.54 -5.23 -2.15
N ASP A 156 -6.41 -5.17 -2.85
CA ASP A 156 -5.32 -4.26 -2.49
C ASP A 156 -5.69 -2.79 -2.80
N ALA A 157 -6.53 -2.53 -3.80
CA ALA A 157 -7.07 -1.20 -4.08
C ALA A 157 -7.97 -0.69 -2.94
N LEU A 158 -8.78 -1.57 -2.32
CA LEU A 158 -9.53 -1.23 -1.12
C LEU A 158 -8.61 -1.06 0.09
N GLY A 159 -7.58 -1.91 0.22
CA GLY A 159 -6.55 -1.77 1.25
C GLY A 159 -5.85 -0.40 1.17
N LEU A 160 -5.46 0.01 -0.05
CA LEU A 160 -4.78 1.27 -0.33
C LEU A 160 -5.57 2.50 0.16
N VAL A 161 -6.90 2.48 0.07
CA VAL A 161 -7.76 3.57 0.59
C VAL A 161 -7.59 3.71 2.10
N LEU A 162 -7.57 2.59 2.82
CA LEU A 162 -7.34 2.59 4.26
C LEU A 162 -5.89 2.98 4.60
N ASP A 163 -4.93 2.44 3.85
CA ASP A 163 -3.50 2.73 4.03
C ASP A 163 -3.19 4.23 3.86
N THR A 164 -3.84 4.90 2.89
CA THR A 164 -3.68 6.34 2.64
C THR A 164 -4.26 7.19 3.76
N SER A 165 -5.23 6.68 4.53
CA SER A 165 -5.80 7.40 5.67
C SER A 165 -4.96 7.31 6.95
N LEU A 166 -4.02 6.35 7.01
CA LEU A 166 -3.16 6.09 8.17
C LEU A 166 -1.74 6.64 8.05
N ASN A 167 -1.36 7.17 6.88
CA ASN A 167 -0.07 7.78 6.58
C ASN A 167 -0.22 9.27 6.28
#